data_AF-A0A7C6DK34-F1
#
_entry.id   AF-A0A7C6DK34-F1
#
_cell.length_a   1.000
_cell.length_b   1.000
_cell.length_c   1.000
_cell.angle_alpha   90.00
_cell.angle_beta   90.00
_cell.angle_gamma   90.00
#
_symmetry.space_group_name_H-M   'P 1'
#
loop_
_entity.id
_entity.type
_entity.pdbx_description
1 polymer ?
#
loop_
_entity_poly.entity_id
_entity_poly.type
_entity_poly.pdbx_seq_one_letter_code
_entity_poly.pdbx_strand_id
1 'polypeptide(L)'
;MDNRDDLKQEIEKRLHDFRFFALKGKENETGDRFLLPWIYSHLFGTGKQTKSDIKRAGKEIKEFFNDKELLEIQRDAGDIWLDAIGKHLQDSALVYIKVSKADPSFGRKLLGLVRMSDQEKDNKIFNDIYGGMITLFLKMPDLPYREAMIRSLDESFLTVYPERQGDVDQWLETLPDDSMRAIFRR
;
A
#
# COMPACT_ATOMS: atom_id res chain seq x y z
N MET A 1 13.50 17.55 26.42
CA MET A 1 12.96 17.44 25.04
C MET A 1 13.84 16.54 24.18
N ASP A 2 15.16 16.44 24.41
CA ASP A 2 16.10 15.53 23.69
C ASP A 2 15.62 14.08 23.52
N ASN A 3 15.25 13.40 24.61
CA ASN A 3 15.03 11.95 24.59
C ASN A 3 13.89 11.47 23.65
N ARG A 4 12.89 12.33 23.36
CA ARG A 4 11.78 11.93 22.48
C ARG A 4 12.15 12.02 20.99
N ASP A 5 12.96 13.00 20.63
CA ASP A 5 13.39 13.15 19.24
C ASP A 5 14.50 12.15 18.91
N ASP A 6 15.36 11.83 19.87
CA ASP A 6 16.31 10.71 19.76
C ASP A 6 15.59 9.37 19.55
N LEU A 7 14.53 9.10 20.33
CA LEU A 7 13.70 7.90 20.15
C LEU A 7 13.07 7.85 18.75
N LYS A 8 12.51 8.96 18.27
CA LYS A 8 11.94 9.01 16.91
C LYS A 8 12.99 8.67 15.85
N GLN A 9 14.18 9.27 15.94
CA GLN A 9 15.26 9.02 14.98
C GLN A 9 15.69 7.55 15.00
N GLU A 10 15.80 6.94 16.18
CA GLU A 10 16.15 5.53 16.31
C GLU A 10 15.08 4.61 15.73
N ILE A 11 13.79 4.88 16.00
CA ILE A 11 12.69 4.10 15.43
C ILE A 11 12.63 4.24 13.90
N GLU A 12 12.80 5.46 13.37
CA GLU A 12 12.83 5.68 11.92
C GLU A 12 14.01 4.94 11.26
N LYS A 13 15.19 4.97 11.90
CA LYS A 13 16.36 4.22 11.43
C LYS A 13 16.09 2.71 11.41
N ARG A 14 15.52 2.16 12.49
CA ARG A 14 15.19 0.74 12.57
C ARG A 14 14.12 0.33 11.55
N LEU A 15 13.10 1.15 11.33
CA LEU A 15 12.11 0.91 10.27
C LEU A 15 12.74 0.96 8.88
N HIS A 16 13.64 1.92 8.64
CA HIS A 16 14.38 2.01 7.39
C HIS A 16 15.24 0.76 7.13
N ASP A 17 16.00 0.31 8.14
CA ASP A 17 16.86 -0.88 8.04
C ASP A 17 16.03 -2.18 7.90
N PHE A 18 14.87 -2.26 8.55
CA PHE A 18 13.92 -3.35 8.33
C PHE A 18 13.26 -3.25 6.95
N ARG A 19 12.99 -2.06 6.42
CA ARG A 19 12.34 -1.91 5.11
C ARG A 19 13.29 -2.26 3.97
N PHE A 20 14.50 -1.72 3.99
CA PHE A 20 15.44 -1.83 2.88
C PHE A 20 16.46 -2.94 3.11
N PHE A 21 16.70 -3.78 2.10
CA PHE A 21 17.67 -4.87 2.18
C PHE A 21 18.54 -4.95 0.94
N ALA A 22 19.77 -5.43 1.10
CA ALA A 22 20.67 -5.61 -0.03
C ALA A 22 20.18 -6.73 -0.97
N LEU A 23 20.16 -6.46 -2.28
CA LEU A 23 19.86 -7.49 -3.28
C LEU A 23 21.12 -8.30 -3.59
N LYS A 24 21.03 -9.63 -3.43
CA LYS A 24 22.15 -10.53 -3.70
C LYS A 24 22.60 -10.39 -5.17
N GLY A 25 23.88 -10.03 -5.35
CA GLY A 25 24.48 -9.87 -6.68
C GLY A 25 24.21 -8.51 -7.37
N LYS A 26 23.60 -7.55 -6.67
CA LYS A 26 23.38 -6.18 -7.14
C LYS A 26 23.84 -5.20 -6.05
N GLU A 27 25.13 -4.92 -6.01
CA GLU A 27 25.79 -4.18 -4.91
C GLU A 27 25.27 -2.74 -4.71
N ASN A 28 24.62 -2.16 -5.73
CA ASN A 28 24.06 -0.81 -5.67
C ASN A 28 22.52 -0.76 -5.65
N GLU A 29 21.84 -1.91 -5.50
CA GLU A 29 20.38 -1.96 -5.47
C GLU A 29 19.86 -2.50 -4.13
N THR A 30 18.87 -1.81 -3.58
CA THR A 30 18.16 -2.22 -2.37
C THR A 30 16.76 -2.71 -2.73
N GLY A 31 16.37 -3.85 -2.17
CA GLY A 31 14.98 -4.29 -2.15
C GLY A 31 14.19 -3.53 -1.10
N ASP A 32 12.88 -3.46 -1.29
CA ASP A 32 11.94 -2.82 -0.37
C ASP A 32 10.91 -3.86 0.12
N ARG A 33 11.01 -4.25 1.40
CA ARG A 33 10.11 -5.22 2.02
C ARG A 33 8.67 -4.70 2.08
N PHE A 34 8.47 -3.39 2.18
CA PHE A 34 7.14 -2.80 2.30
C PHE A 34 6.35 -2.82 0.99
N LEU A 35 6.97 -3.20 -0.13
CA LEU A 35 6.22 -3.51 -1.35
C LEU A 35 5.40 -4.79 -1.24
N LEU A 36 5.73 -5.71 -0.33
CA LEU A 36 5.07 -7.02 -0.20
C LEU A 36 3.57 -6.90 0.10
N PRO A 37 3.11 -6.13 1.12
CA PRO A 37 1.68 -5.92 1.35
C PRO A 37 0.93 -5.42 0.10
N TRP A 38 1.52 -4.51 -0.67
CA TRP A 38 0.90 -3.98 -1.89
C TRP A 38 0.82 -5.03 -3.00
N ILE A 39 1.88 -5.83 -3.17
CA ILE A 39 1.92 -6.94 -4.13
C ILE A 39 0.85 -7.98 -3.80
N TYR A 40 0.72 -8.41 -2.54
CA TYR A 40 -0.32 -9.35 -2.13
C TYR A 40 -1.73 -8.77 -2.35
N SER A 41 -1.90 -7.50 -2.03
CA SER A 41 -3.18 -6.81 -2.22
C SER A 41 -3.55 -6.71 -3.69
N HIS A 42 -2.59 -6.46 -4.58
CA HIS A 42 -2.82 -6.47 -6.02
C HIS A 42 -3.14 -7.88 -6.52
N LEU A 43 -2.34 -8.87 -6.14
CA LEU A 43 -2.47 -10.27 -6.59
C LEU A 43 -3.85 -10.85 -6.26
N PHE A 44 -4.37 -10.57 -5.07
CA PHE A 44 -5.64 -11.10 -4.60
C PHE A 44 -6.82 -10.11 -4.70
N GLY A 45 -6.52 -8.83 -4.94
CA GLY A 45 -7.52 -7.77 -5.01
C GLY A 45 -7.97 -7.46 -6.43
N THR A 46 -7.15 -7.69 -7.45
CA THR A 46 -7.51 -7.38 -8.84
C THR A 46 -8.50 -8.41 -9.42
N GLY A 47 -9.56 -7.91 -10.08
CA GLY A 47 -10.61 -8.75 -10.66
C GLY A 47 -11.69 -9.18 -9.65
N LYS A 48 -12.34 -10.33 -9.90
CA LYS A 48 -13.43 -10.82 -9.05
C LYS A 48 -12.89 -11.43 -7.76
N GLN A 49 -12.95 -10.68 -6.67
CA GLN A 49 -12.52 -11.11 -5.34
C GLN A 49 -13.42 -12.21 -4.78
N THR A 50 -12.89 -13.42 -4.60
CA THR A 50 -13.58 -14.50 -3.89
C THR A 50 -13.29 -14.45 -2.39
N LYS A 51 -14.09 -15.16 -1.59
CA LYS A 51 -13.80 -15.32 -0.15
C LYS A 51 -12.41 -15.94 0.11
N SER A 52 -11.93 -16.80 -0.80
CA SER A 52 -10.61 -17.40 -0.70
C SER A 52 -9.51 -16.36 -0.89
N ASP A 53 -9.67 -15.46 -1.86
CA ASP A 53 -8.67 -14.42 -2.15
C ASP A 53 -8.55 -13.44 -0.98
N ILE A 54 -9.69 -13.01 -0.42
CA ILE A 54 -9.72 -12.16 0.78
C ILE A 54 -9.00 -12.83 1.95
N LYS A 55 -9.26 -14.12 2.20
CA LYS A 55 -8.61 -14.86 3.27
C LYS A 55 -7.10 -15.00 3.05
N ARG A 56 -6.67 -15.27 1.81
CA ARG A 56 -5.24 -15.41 1.46
C ARG A 56 -4.52 -14.08 1.61
N ALA A 57 -5.06 -13.00 1.06
CA ALA A 57 -4.51 -11.67 1.23
C ALA A 57 -4.35 -11.31 2.72
N GLY A 58 -5.42 -11.50 3.50
CA GLY A 58 -5.40 -11.23 4.93
C GLY A 58 -4.35 -12.06 5.68
N LYS A 59 -4.14 -13.32 5.29
CA LYS A 59 -3.07 -14.16 5.86
C LYS A 59 -1.70 -13.57 5.58
N GLU A 60 -1.36 -13.35 4.30
CA GLU A 60 -0.03 -12.92 3.89
C GLU A 60 0.32 -11.52 4.45
N ILE A 61 -0.65 -10.59 4.45
CA ILE A 61 -0.44 -9.25 4.99
C ILE A 61 -0.28 -9.30 6.52
N LYS A 62 -1.08 -10.11 7.23
CA LYS A 62 -0.90 -10.30 8.68
C LYS A 62 0.43 -10.94 9.00
N GLU A 63 0.88 -11.90 8.19
CA GLU A 63 2.18 -12.55 8.35
C GLU A 63 3.32 -11.55 8.22
N PHE A 64 3.26 -10.65 7.23
CA PHE A 64 4.22 -9.54 7.10
C PHE A 64 4.26 -8.67 8.37
N PHE A 65 3.10 -8.23 8.89
CA PHE A 65 3.05 -7.39 10.09
C PHE A 65 3.36 -8.13 11.40
N ASN A 66 3.41 -9.46 11.38
CA ASN A 66 3.79 -10.29 12.51
C ASN A 66 5.28 -10.70 12.46
N ASP A 67 6.08 -10.10 11.57
CA ASP A 67 7.52 -10.28 11.59
C ASP A 67 8.09 -9.88 12.95
N LYS A 68 8.97 -10.73 13.50
CA LYS A 68 9.51 -10.56 14.85
C LYS A 68 10.25 -9.22 15.00
N GLU A 69 11.04 -8.83 14.01
CA GLU A 69 11.80 -7.57 14.06
C GLU A 69 10.85 -6.38 14.04
N LEU A 70 9.82 -6.42 13.19
CA LEU A 70 8.82 -5.35 13.12
C LEU A 70 8.00 -5.22 14.41
N LEU A 71 7.62 -6.34 15.04
CA LEU A 71 6.92 -6.35 16.33
C LEU A 71 7.79 -5.80 17.47
N GLU A 72 9.11 -6.04 17.43
CA GLU A 72 10.05 -5.45 18.39
C GLU A 72 10.14 -3.93 18.19
N ILE A 73 10.25 -3.45 16.95
CA ILE A 73 10.25 -2.00 16.66
C ILE A 73 8.93 -1.37 17.13
N GLN A 74 7.78 -2.00 16.84
CA GLN A 74 6.47 -1.53 17.28
C GLN A 74 6.39 -1.39 18.80
N ARG A 75 6.83 -2.42 19.54
CA ARG A 75 6.81 -2.41 21.00
C ARG A 75 7.66 -1.26 21.55
N ASP A 76 8.85 -1.06 21.00
CA ASP A 76 9.79 -0.06 21.49
C ASP A 76 9.36 1.37 21.08
N ALA A 77 8.66 1.52 19.96
CA ALA A 77 8.11 2.78 19.49
C ALA A 77 6.93 3.29 20.33
N GLY A 78 6.12 2.41 20.91
CA GLY A 78 4.99 2.80 21.75
C GLY A 78 4.00 3.75 21.04
N ASP A 79 3.81 4.95 21.58
CA ASP A 79 2.81 5.92 21.10
C ASP A 79 3.15 6.56 19.74
N ILE A 80 4.43 6.57 19.34
CA ILE A 80 4.86 7.12 18.04
C ILE A 80 4.76 6.12 16.88
N TRP A 81 4.42 4.85 17.17
CA TRP A 81 4.42 3.78 16.17
C TRP A 81 3.54 4.08 14.96
N LEU A 82 2.29 4.54 15.17
CA LEU A 82 1.34 4.75 14.08
C LEU A 82 1.77 5.85 13.11
N ASP A 83 2.42 6.90 13.61
CA ASP A 83 2.99 7.96 12.78
C ASP A 83 4.19 7.43 11.98
N ALA A 84 5.11 6.73 12.65
CA ALA A 84 6.31 6.17 12.02
C ALA A 84 5.94 5.15 10.93
N ILE A 85 5.14 4.13 11.24
CA ILE A 85 4.73 3.13 10.26
C ILE A 85 3.89 3.74 9.14
N GLY A 86 3.08 4.75 9.45
CA GLY A 86 2.25 5.48 8.47
C GLY A 86 3.09 6.09 7.35
N LYS A 87 4.22 6.74 7.69
CA LYS A 87 5.15 7.32 6.71
C LYS A 87 5.75 6.26 5.78
N HIS A 88 6.17 5.11 6.32
CA HIS A 88 6.73 4.02 5.50
C HIS A 88 5.67 3.35 4.64
N LEU A 89 4.42 3.22 5.12
CA LEU A 89 3.29 2.74 4.32
C LEU A 89 2.97 3.70 3.17
N GLN A 90 2.91 5.01 3.44
CA GLN A 90 2.66 6.02 2.42
C GLN A 90 3.77 6.05 1.38
N ASP A 91 5.04 6.11 1.81
CA ASP A 91 6.17 6.15 0.88
C ASP A 91 6.24 4.89 0.00
N SER A 92 6.05 3.70 0.60
CA SER A 92 6.04 2.45 -0.18
C SER A 92 4.83 2.33 -1.12
N ALA A 93 3.66 2.83 -0.72
CA ALA A 93 2.49 2.92 -1.60
C ALA A 93 2.75 3.86 -2.79
N LEU A 94 3.40 5.00 -2.56
CA LEU A 94 3.82 5.92 -3.61
C LEU A 94 4.82 5.28 -4.57
N VAL A 95 5.81 4.55 -4.05
CA VAL A 95 6.76 3.78 -4.86
C VAL A 95 6.01 2.76 -5.71
N TYR A 96 5.11 1.97 -5.10
CA TYR A 96 4.31 0.98 -5.82
C TYR A 96 3.54 1.60 -7.00
N ILE A 97 2.81 2.69 -6.77
CA ILE A 97 2.01 3.36 -7.83
C ILE A 97 2.91 3.95 -8.92
N LYS A 98 4.04 4.57 -8.55
CA LYS A 98 5.02 5.10 -9.52
C LYS A 98 5.60 3.97 -10.38
N VAL A 99 5.95 2.83 -9.79
CA VAL A 99 6.45 1.66 -10.52
C VAL A 99 5.37 1.13 -11.46
N SER A 100 4.12 0.97 -11.00
CA SER A 100 2.99 0.57 -11.86
C SER A 100 2.79 1.53 -13.03
N LYS A 101 2.88 2.85 -12.80
CA LYS A 101 2.78 3.88 -13.84
C LYS A 101 3.97 3.88 -14.82
N ALA A 102 5.17 3.55 -14.34
CA ALA A 102 6.36 3.50 -15.20
C ALA A 102 6.49 2.18 -15.99
N ASP A 103 5.98 1.05 -15.47
CA ASP A 103 6.19 -0.27 -16.07
C ASP A 103 5.44 -0.43 -17.42
N PRO A 104 6.15 -0.54 -18.56
CA PRO A 104 5.52 -0.74 -19.86
C PRO A 104 4.75 -2.06 -19.98
N SER A 105 5.08 -3.05 -19.14
CA SER A 105 4.47 -4.38 -19.14
C SER A 105 3.18 -4.43 -18.31
N PHE A 106 3.02 -3.54 -17.34
CA PHE A 106 1.80 -3.40 -16.53
C PHE A 106 0.57 -3.09 -17.40
N GLY A 107 0.78 -2.37 -18.50
CA GLY A 107 -0.26 -2.00 -19.47
C GLY A 107 -0.41 -2.99 -20.63
N ARG A 108 -0.14 -4.29 -20.48
CA ARG A 108 -0.36 -5.25 -21.58
C ARG A 108 -1.72 -5.95 -21.46
N LYS A 109 -2.43 -6.10 -22.58
CA LYS A 109 -3.65 -6.93 -22.72
C LYS A 109 -3.29 -8.31 -23.27
N LEU A 110 -4.07 -9.34 -22.86
CA LEU A 110 -4.19 -10.71 -23.41
C LEU A 110 -2.85 -11.36 -23.86
N LEU A 111 -2.32 -12.29 -23.04
CA LEU A 111 -1.02 -12.98 -23.26
C LEU A 111 0.18 -12.04 -23.48
N GLY A 112 0.07 -10.76 -23.15
CA GLY A 112 1.15 -9.79 -23.31
C GLY A 112 1.32 -9.23 -24.72
N LEU A 113 0.32 -9.42 -25.60
CA LEU A 113 0.44 -9.21 -27.05
C LEU A 113 0.10 -7.78 -27.52
N VAL A 114 -0.69 -7.01 -26.75
CA VAL A 114 -1.11 -5.65 -27.13
C VAL A 114 -0.79 -4.67 -26.01
N ARG A 115 -0.07 -3.59 -26.34
CA ARG A 115 0.22 -2.47 -25.44
C ARG A 115 -1.02 -1.58 -25.31
N MET A 116 -1.45 -1.31 -24.08
CA MET A 116 -2.49 -0.33 -23.75
C MET A 116 -1.97 1.08 -24.01
N SER A 117 -2.88 1.98 -24.39
CA SER A 117 -2.59 3.41 -24.35
C SER A 117 -2.32 3.88 -22.91
N ASP A 118 -1.65 5.02 -22.75
CA ASP A 118 -1.35 5.57 -21.42
C ASP A 118 -2.64 5.84 -20.63
N GLN A 119 -3.69 6.34 -21.29
CA GLN A 119 -4.99 6.57 -20.67
C GLN A 119 -5.67 5.26 -20.20
N GLU A 120 -5.58 4.19 -20.97
CA GLU A 120 -6.11 2.88 -20.56
C GLU A 120 -5.31 2.30 -19.39
N LYS A 121 -4.00 2.52 -19.38
CA LYS A 121 -3.13 2.09 -18.28
C LYS A 121 -3.47 2.84 -17.00
N ASP A 122 -3.65 4.16 -17.07
CA ASP A 122 -4.04 4.99 -15.93
C ASP A 122 -5.39 4.55 -15.37
N ASN A 123 -6.37 4.29 -16.24
CA ASN A 123 -7.68 3.75 -15.84
C ASN A 123 -7.56 2.37 -15.18
N LYS A 124 -6.65 1.52 -15.68
CA LYS A 124 -6.38 0.22 -15.05
C LYS A 124 -5.79 0.39 -13.65
N ILE A 125 -4.83 1.31 -13.47
CA ILE A 125 -4.24 1.58 -12.14
C ILE A 125 -5.33 2.07 -11.18
N PHE A 126 -6.17 3.03 -11.58
CA PHE A 126 -7.31 3.46 -10.77
C PHE A 126 -8.19 2.28 -10.32
N ASN A 127 -8.57 1.42 -11.27
CA ASN A 127 -9.42 0.26 -10.99
C ASN A 127 -8.73 -0.77 -10.08
N ASP A 128 -7.43 -1.01 -10.27
CA ASP A 128 -6.66 -1.92 -9.42
C ASP A 128 -6.53 -1.38 -7.99
N ILE A 129 -6.33 -0.07 -7.81
CA ILE A 129 -6.23 0.58 -6.51
C ILE A 129 -7.59 0.62 -5.80
N TYR A 130 -8.59 1.30 -6.38
CA TYR A 130 -9.87 1.54 -5.70
C TYR A 130 -10.80 0.33 -5.77
N GLY A 131 -11.03 -0.18 -6.99
CA GLY A 131 -11.87 -1.36 -7.21
C GLY A 131 -11.25 -2.67 -6.71
N GLY A 132 -9.92 -2.72 -6.60
CA GLY A 132 -9.18 -3.89 -6.15
C GLY A 132 -8.67 -3.77 -4.70
N MET A 133 -7.51 -3.15 -4.52
CA MET A 133 -6.74 -3.17 -3.28
C MET A 133 -7.48 -2.51 -2.10
N ILE A 134 -8.02 -1.31 -2.27
CA ILE A 134 -8.78 -0.61 -1.22
C ILE A 134 -10.06 -1.39 -0.89
N THR A 135 -10.80 -1.82 -1.91
CA THR A 135 -12.00 -2.66 -1.71
C THR A 135 -11.70 -3.96 -0.98
N LEU A 136 -10.53 -4.57 -1.24
CA LEU A 136 -10.05 -5.75 -0.53
C LEU A 136 -9.84 -5.45 0.96
N PHE A 137 -9.18 -4.33 1.29
CA PHE A 137 -8.96 -3.91 2.69
C PHE A 137 -10.26 -3.60 3.44
N LEU A 138 -11.22 -2.96 2.78
CA LEU A 138 -12.54 -2.69 3.37
C LEU A 138 -13.28 -3.98 3.77
N LYS A 139 -13.02 -5.10 3.07
CA LYS A 139 -13.58 -6.43 3.37
C LYS A 139 -12.83 -7.18 4.48
N MET A 140 -11.76 -6.62 5.03
CA MET A 140 -10.93 -7.22 6.09
C MET A 140 -10.87 -6.32 7.33
N PRO A 141 -11.95 -6.26 8.14
CA PRO A 141 -12.02 -5.33 9.27
C PRO A 141 -10.95 -5.56 10.34
N ASP A 142 -10.52 -6.80 10.53
CA ASP A 142 -9.51 -7.17 11.54
C ASP A 142 -8.07 -7.17 10.98
N LEU A 143 -7.82 -6.45 9.88
CA LEU A 143 -6.48 -6.33 9.32
C LEU A 143 -5.67 -5.28 10.12
N PRO A 144 -4.44 -5.60 10.55
CA PRO A 144 -3.55 -4.61 11.16
C PRO A 144 -3.37 -3.40 10.23
N TYR A 145 -3.43 -2.20 10.81
CA TYR A 145 -3.19 -0.94 10.10
C TYR A 145 -4.09 -0.69 8.87
N ARG A 146 -5.25 -1.39 8.77
CA ARG A 146 -6.19 -1.30 7.64
C ARG A 146 -6.41 0.14 7.15
N GLU A 147 -6.75 1.04 8.07
CA GLU A 147 -7.07 2.43 7.74
C GLU A 147 -5.84 3.21 7.28
N ALA A 148 -4.70 3.02 7.92
CA ALA A 148 -3.43 3.61 7.48
C ALA A 148 -3.03 3.12 6.08
N MET A 149 -3.25 1.83 5.77
CA MET A 149 -2.99 1.27 4.45
C MET A 149 -3.92 1.83 3.38
N ILE A 150 -5.22 1.97 3.70
CA ILE A 150 -6.20 2.59 2.77
C ILE A 150 -5.81 4.05 2.49
N ARG A 151 -5.53 4.84 3.53
CA ARG A 151 -5.10 6.24 3.38
C ARG A 151 -3.80 6.35 2.58
N SER A 152 -2.83 5.49 2.86
CA SER A 152 -1.56 5.46 2.14
C SER A 152 -1.76 5.25 0.64
N LEU A 153 -2.67 4.36 0.23
CA LEU A 153 -3.01 4.15 -1.17
C LEU A 153 -3.76 5.35 -1.79
N ASP A 154 -4.76 5.90 -1.10
CA ASP A 154 -5.54 7.06 -1.56
C ASP A 154 -4.64 8.29 -1.80
N GLU A 155 -3.88 8.66 -0.78
CA GLU A 155 -3.02 9.84 -0.80
C GLU A 155 -1.90 9.68 -1.82
N SER A 156 -1.29 8.49 -1.91
CA SER A 156 -0.26 8.19 -2.89
C SER A 156 -0.81 8.19 -4.31
N PHE A 157 -2.03 7.68 -4.52
CA PHE A 157 -2.68 7.71 -5.83
C PHE A 157 -2.92 9.15 -6.26
N LEU A 158 -3.49 9.98 -5.40
CA LEU A 158 -3.79 11.39 -5.71
C LEU A 158 -2.54 12.27 -5.77
N THR A 159 -1.43 11.83 -5.18
CA THR A 159 -0.10 12.43 -5.40
C THR A 159 0.40 12.17 -6.83
N VAL A 160 0.13 10.99 -7.40
CA VAL A 160 0.57 10.61 -8.77
C VAL A 160 -0.43 11.06 -9.85
N TYR A 161 -1.71 11.17 -9.49
CA TYR A 161 -2.82 11.50 -10.37
C TYR A 161 -3.74 12.58 -9.74
N PRO A 162 -3.24 13.79 -9.48
CA PRO A 162 -4.04 14.85 -8.85
C PRO A 162 -5.29 15.22 -9.67
N GLU A 163 -5.24 15.06 -11.00
CA GLU A 163 -6.36 15.30 -11.91
C GLU A 163 -7.52 14.31 -11.76
N ARG A 164 -7.30 13.18 -11.05
CA ARG A 164 -8.29 12.13 -10.83
C ARG A 164 -9.14 12.32 -9.57
N GLN A 165 -9.02 13.45 -8.85
CA GLN A 165 -9.80 13.69 -7.63
C GLN A 165 -11.31 13.47 -7.87
N GLY A 166 -11.85 13.94 -8.99
CA GLY A 166 -13.27 13.74 -9.32
C GLY A 166 -13.67 12.28 -9.51
N ASP A 167 -12.78 11.43 -10.06
CA ASP A 167 -13.02 9.99 -10.21
C ASP A 167 -13.03 9.30 -8.83
N VAL A 168 -12.15 9.75 -7.92
CA VAL A 168 -12.09 9.26 -6.53
C VAL A 168 -13.34 9.64 -5.76
N ASP A 169 -13.78 10.90 -5.86
CA ASP A 169 -14.98 11.39 -5.18
C ASP A 169 -16.21 10.59 -5.62
N GLN A 170 -16.36 10.34 -6.93
CA GLN A 170 -17.43 9.49 -7.46
C GLN A 170 -17.36 8.06 -6.92
N TRP A 171 -16.15 7.48 -6.83
CA TRP A 171 -15.98 6.15 -6.25
C TRP A 171 -16.37 6.11 -4.77
N LEU A 172 -16.01 7.12 -3.98
CA LEU A 172 -16.36 7.22 -2.55
C LEU A 172 -17.88 7.27 -2.32
N GLU A 173 -18.63 7.90 -3.23
CA GLU A 173 -20.09 7.91 -3.19
C GLU A 173 -20.69 6.50 -3.33
N THR A 174 -20.01 5.59 -4.04
CA THR A 174 -20.45 4.19 -4.21
C THR A 174 -20.29 3.33 -2.94
N LEU A 175 -19.53 3.80 -1.94
CA LEU A 175 -19.35 3.07 -0.69
C LEU A 175 -20.67 3.04 0.10
N PRO A 176 -21.05 1.89 0.69
CA PRO A 176 -22.36 1.71 1.30
C PRO A 176 -22.51 2.35 2.69
N ASP A 177 -21.41 2.69 3.36
CA ASP A 177 -21.39 3.09 4.77
C ASP A 177 -20.51 4.34 4.97
N ASP A 178 -21.01 5.31 5.72
CA ASP A 178 -20.30 6.56 6.06
C ASP A 178 -19.02 6.31 6.86
N SER A 179 -18.95 5.24 7.65
CA SER A 179 -17.74 4.84 8.37
C SER A 179 -16.61 4.43 7.42
N MET A 180 -16.92 3.86 6.25
CA MET A 180 -15.91 3.56 5.23
C MET A 180 -15.40 4.84 4.58
N ARG A 181 -16.30 5.79 4.30
CA ARG A 181 -15.93 7.11 3.74
C ARG A 181 -15.10 7.93 4.73
N ALA A 182 -15.35 7.79 6.04
CA ALA A 182 -14.62 8.49 7.09
C ALA A 182 -13.11 8.19 7.09
N ILE A 183 -12.69 7.04 6.53
CA ILE A 183 -11.27 6.69 6.37
C ILE A 183 -10.56 7.69 5.45
N PHE A 184 -11.24 8.25 4.45
CA PHE A 184 -10.67 9.12 3.42
C PHE A 184 -10.77 10.61 3.75
N ARG A 185 -11.35 10.97 4.90
CA ARG A 185 -11.49 12.38 5.29
C ARG A 185 -10.11 12.98 5.54
N ARG A 186 -9.84 14.04 4.79
CA ARG A 186 -8.66 14.92 4.91
C ARG A 186 -8.99 16.10 5.80
#